data_AF-K3YDV0-F1
#
_entry.id   AF-K3YDV0-F1
#
_cell.length_a   1.000
_cell.length_b   1.000
_cell.length_c   1.000
_cell.angle_alpha   90.00
_cell.angle_beta   90.00
_cell.angle_gamma   90.00
#
_symmetry.space_group_name_H-M   'P 1'
#
loop_
_entity.id
_entity.type
_entity.pdbx_description
1 polymer ?
#
loop_
_entity_poly.entity_id
_entity_poly.type
_entity_poly.pdbx_seq_one_letter_code
_entity_poly.pdbx_strand_id
1 'polypeptide(L)'
;MAKPAPAEEDAAALRRRLRRSLAAVAAGGAAADVYDEAAAALEALREAELGTGGRKGGGGGGGEGRRPAAEGEEEKDAVQVPTQFLCPISSRIMSDPVIVASGQTYDRRCIEEWFSAGNQLCPQTHQALLDTTLIPNHLVRSMILQWCTENRFNLPPAENQEESNATNSDQKTFDEIFKKITSSPKSSEMRQAIKYLRLATKQNSDFRAVLGERPDSISRMIFARSTPGLQNDPQVLEDMVTIILNFSLHDSNKKVIGDDPEAIPFLIWALKSGDMGSRGNSAAAIFTLSALDSNKEKIGELGAIGPLVDLLDNGNIIAKKDAASAIFNLCLLHENKSRATKNGIVDVAMRAIDDQLLVDGSLAILALLSSNHEVVEMITEFDGTACMLRAIRESECSRSKENAVVVLFAICMFNRMKLKEVEVDEKINGSLALLAQSGTSRARRKAVGILEKMKRNMHNRHLSC
;
A
#
# COMPACT_ATOMS: atom_id res chain seq x y z
N MET A 1 -37.38 35.87 10.08
CA MET A 1 -36.18 36.42 9.40
C MET A 1 -35.41 35.25 8.80
N ALA A 2 -35.58 35.02 7.50
CA ALA A 2 -34.97 33.91 6.80
C ALA A 2 -33.48 34.20 6.54
N LYS A 3 -32.62 33.19 6.73
CA LYS A 3 -31.19 33.23 6.40
C LYS A 3 -30.99 33.64 4.92
N PRO A 4 -29.96 34.44 4.60
CA PRO A 4 -29.65 34.73 3.20
C PRO A 4 -29.15 33.45 2.51
N ALA A 5 -29.53 33.29 1.23
CA ALA A 5 -29.04 32.23 0.35
C ALA A 5 -27.51 32.37 0.14
N PRO A 6 -26.75 31.27 -0.03
CA PRO A 6 -25.33 31.36 -0.31
C PRO A 6 -25.13 32.02 -1.68
N ALA A 7 -24.27 33.04 -1.72
CA ALA A 7 -23.87 33.70 -2.95
C ALA A 7 -23.25 32.67 -3.92
N GLU A 8 -23.64 32.70 -5.20
CA GLU A 8 -22.95 31.97 -6.27
C GLU A 8 -21.46 32.35 -6.24
N GLU A 9 -20.63 31.41 -5.83
CA GLU A 9 -19.18 31.61 -5.76
C GLU A 9 -18.63 31.49 -7.18
N ASP A 10 -18.10 32.59 -7.74
CA ASP A 10 -17.62 32.66 -9.13
C ASP A 10 -16.54 31.59 -9.42
N ALA A 11 -16.49 31.03 -10.64
CA ALA A 11 -15.67 29.87 -11.00
C ALA A 11 -14.16 30.11 -10.74
N ALA A 12 -13.70 31.36 -10.83
CA ALA A 12 -12.34 31.76 -10.50
C ALA A 12 -12.02 31.70 -8.99
N ALA A 13 -13.01 31.86 -8.11
CA ALA A 13 -12.88 31.71 -6.66
C ALA A 13 -12.87 30.23 -6.26
N LEU A 14 -13.73 29.40 -6.87
CA LEU A 14 -13.74 27.95 -6.68
C LEU A 14 -12.41 27.30 -7.11
N ARG A 15 -11.86 27.69 -8.27
CA ARG A 15 -10.54 27.22 -8.74
C ARG A 15 -9.40 27.59 -7.79
N ARG A 16 -9.46 28.76 -7.16
CA ARG A 16 -8.49 29.19 -6.13
C ARG A 16 -8.64 28.38 -4.83
N ARG A 17 -9.87 28.05 -4.43
CA ARG A 17 -10.15 27.21 -3.25
C ARG A 17 -9.68 25.76 -3.46
N LEU A 18 -9.92 25.20 -4.65
CA LEU A 18 -9.44 23.88 -5.02
C LEU A 18 -7.90 23.81 -5.06
N ARG A 19 -7.24 24.79 -5.68
CA ARG A 19 -5.76 24.86 -5.71
C ARG A 19 -5.14 24.95 -4.31
N ARG A 20 -5.75 25.70 -3.40
CA ARG A 20 -5.29 25.79 -2.00
C ARG A 20 -5.45 24.45 -1.26
N SER A 21 -6.58 23.77 -1.47
CA SER A 21 -6.85 22.47 -0.84
C SER A 21 -5.91 21.39 -1.38
N LEU A 22 -5.66 21.37 -2.69
CA LEU A 22 -4.69 20.46 -3.33
C LEU A 22 -3.25 20.74 -2.89
N ALA A 23 -2.86 22.00 -2.71
CA ALA A 23 -1.54 22.35 -2.17
C ALA A 23 -1.36 21.87 -0.71
N ALA A 24 -2.41 21.93 0.11
CA ALA A 24 -2.40 21.42 1.48
C ALA A 24 -2.32 19.87 1.53
N VAL A 25 -2.95 19.19 0.56
CA VAL A 25 -2.84 17.74 0.36
C VAL A 25 -1.43 17.35 -0.08
N ALA A 26 -0.84 18.09 -1.02
CA ALA A 26 0.51 17.85 -1.53
C ALA A 26 1.61 18.06 -0.48
N ALA A 27 1.38 18.91 0.53
CA ALA A 27 2.29 19.11 1.65
C ALA A 27 2.26 17.99 2.72
N GLY A 28 1.54 16.88 2.48
CA GLY A 28 1.54 15.69 3.34
C GLY A 28 0.79 15.84 4.68
N GLY A 29 0.01 16.92 4.84
CA GLY A 29 -0.61 17.32 6.11
C GLY A 29 -2.13 17.21 6.19
N ALA A 30 -2.84 16.88 5.11
CA ALA A 30 -4.28 17.10 5.00
C ALA A 30 -5.13 16.09 5.78
N ALA A 31 -6.10 16.59 6.56
CA ALA A 31 -7.15 15.82 7.21
C ALA A 31 -8.32 15.54 6.25
N ALA A 32 -9.23 14.62 6.62
CA ALA A 32 -10.31 14.12 5.75
C ALA A 32 -11.25 15.23 5.25
N ASP A 33 -11.44 16.26 6.07
CA ASP A 33 -12.19 17.48 5.77
C ASP A 33 -11.62 18.28 4.58
N VAL A 34 -10.30 18.28 4.38
CA VAL A 34 -9.67 18.94 3.22
C VAL A 34 -9.93 18.18 1.92
N TYR A 35 -10.10 16.85 2.00
CA TYR A 35 -10.49 16.02 0.85
C TYR A 35 -11.97 16.21 0.53
N ASP A 36 -12.84 16.26 1.55
CA ASP A 36 -14.26 16.55 1.39
C ASP A 36 -14.48 17.98 0.86
N GLU A 37 -13.68 18.95 1.32
CA GLU A 37 -13.73 20.34 0.85
C GLU A 37 -13.22 20.47 -0.59
N ALA A 38 -12.18 19.72 -0.96
CA ALA A 38 -11.70 19.63 -2.34
C ALA A 38 -12.73 18.98 -3.26
N ALA A 39 -13.39 17.91 -2.80
CA ALA A 39 -14.46 17.22 -3.55
C ALA A 39 -15.69 18.12 -3.74
N ALA A 40 -16.13 18.82 -2.68
CA ALA A 40 -17.24 19.77 -2.76
C ALA A 40 -16.94 20.97 -3.67
N ALA A 41 -15.70 21.47 -3.66
CA ALA A 41 -15.27 22.53 -4.58
C ALA A 41 -15.17 22.04 -6.04
N LEU A 42 -14.80 20.77 -6.25
CA LEU A 42 -14.78 20.14 -7.58
C LEU A 42 -16.20 20.02 -8.15
N GLU A 43 -17.15 19.56 -7.33
CA GLU A 43 -18.52 19.34 -7.78
C GLU A 43 -19.26 20.66 -8.02
N ALA A 44 -19.02 21.68 -7.19
CA ALA A 44 -19.52 23.04 -7.43
C ALA A 44 -18.93 23.67 -8.72
N LEU A 45 -17.67 23.38 -9.05
CA LEU A 45 -17.07 23.78 -10.33
C LEU A 45 -17.71 23.08 -11.52
N ARG A 46 -18.00 21.79 -11.37
CA ARG A 46 -18.66 20.96 -12.38
C ARG A 46 -20.08 21.47 -12.68
N GLU A 47 -20.84 21.86 -11.66
CA GLU A 47 -22.17 22.44 -11.82
C GLU A 47 -22.12 23.84 -12.46
N ALA A 48 -21.16 24.69 -12.07
CA ALA A 48 -20.99 26.02 -12.64
C ALA A 48 -20.57 26.00 -14.14
N GLU A 49 -19.78 25.00 -14.56
CA GLU A 49 -19.33 24.85 -15.95
C GLU A 49 -20.40 24.22 -16.84
N LEU A 50 -21.22 23.29 -16.31
CA LEU A 50 -22.36 22.69 -17.02
C LEU A 50 -23.56 23.65 -17.18
N GLY A 51 -23.67 24.68 -16.34
CA GLY A 51 -24.77 25.65 -16.36
C GLY A 51 -24.69 26.73 -17.46
N THR A 52 -23.59 26.84 -18.21
CA THR A 52 -23.37 27.94 -19.17
C THR A 52 -23.72 27.62 -20.63
N GLY A 53 -24.47 26.53 -20.87
CA GLY A 53 -24.90 26.13 -22.21
C GLY A 53 -26.40 26.32 -22.47
N GLY A 54 -26.90 27.55 -22.63
CA GLY A 54 -28.30 27.73 -23.02
C GLY A 54 -28.84 29.14 -23.18
N ARG A 55 -28.55 29.81 -24.32
CA ARG A 55 -29.55 30.66 -24.99
C ARG A 55 -29.17 30.97 -26.45
N LYS A 56 -29.98 30.44 -27.37
CA LYS A 56 -30.02 30.77 -28.80
C LYS A 56 -30.64 32.15 -29.05
N GLY A 57 -30.18 32.79 -30.12
CA GLY A 57 -30.88 33.82 -30.92
C GLY A 57 -29.83 34.69 -31.62
N GLY A 58 -29.79 34.90 -32.93
CA GLY A 58 -30.67 34.59 -34.05
C GLY A 58 -30.38 35.63 -35.16
N GLY A 59 -30.35 35.19 -36.42
CA GLY A 59 -30.30 36.04 -37.63
C GLY A 59 -28.89 36.49 -38.05
N GLY A 60 -28.49 36.54 -39.32
CA GLY A 60 -29.16 36.29 -40.61
C GLY A 60 -28.35 36.94 -41.74
N GLY A 61 -28.30 36.30 -42.92
CA GLY A 61 -27.87 36.85 -44.22
C GLY A 61 -26.35 36.99 -44.42
N GLY A 62 -25.75 36.68 -45.58
CA GLY A 62 -26.28 36.23 -46.88
C GLY A 62 -25.16 36.30 -47.94
N GLY A 63 -25.19 35.36 -48.89
CA GLY A 63 -24.63 35.44 -50.26
C GLY A 63 -23.11 35.43 -50.45
N GLU A 64 -22.51 34.84 -51.48
CA GLU A 64 -22.87 33.91 -52.55
C GLU A 64 -21.56 33.71 -53.36
N GLY A 65 -21.19 32.51 -53.86
CA GLY A 65 -20.02 32.44 -54.76
C GLY A 65 -19.32 31.11 -55.08
N ARG A 66 -20.05 30.06 -55.51
CA ARG A 66 -19.71 29.03 -56.55
C ARG A 66 -18.21 28.66 -56.80
N ARG A 67 -17.76 27.39 -56.69
CA ARG A 67 -17.98 26.21 -57.58
C ARG A 67 -17.43 24.90 -56.93
N PRO A 68 -17.77 23.70 -57.45
CA PRO A 68 -18.00 22.50 -56.63
C PRO A 68 -16.95 21.36 -56.73
N ALA A 69 -17.14 20.42 -55.80
CA ALA A 69 -16.81 18.98 -55.81
C ALA A 69 -15.41 18.54 -55.33
N ALA A 70 -15.33 18.20 -54.04
CA ALA A 70 -14.78 16.95 -53.55
C ALA A 70 -15.38 16.66 -52.17
N GLU A 71 -15.58 15.39 -51.88
CA GLU A 71 -16.40 14.85 -50.80
C GLU A 71 -15.90 15.25 -49.41
N GLY A 72 -16.84 15.53 -48.51
CA GLY A 72 -16.55 15.94 -47.14
C GLY A 72 -16.03 14.78 -46.31
N GLU A 73 -14.83 14.94 -45.78
CA GLU A 73 -14.46 14.28 -44.54
C GLU A 73 -14.87 15.20 -43.40
N GLU A 74 -15.90 14.79 -42.66
CA GLU A 74 -16.31 15.41 -41.41
C GLU A 74 -15.11 15.44 -40.44
N GLU A 75 -14.65 16.65 -40.12
CA GLU A 75 -13.66 16.92 -39.08
C GLU A 75 -14.26 16.48 -37.74
N LYS A 76 -13.96 15.25 -37.32
CA LYS A 76 -14.34 14.72 -36.01
C LYS A 76 -13.75 15.63 -34.93
N ASP A 77 -14.61 16.16 -34.07
CA ASP A 77 -14.22 16.86 -32.83
C ASP A 77 -13.04 16.14 -32.16
N ALA A 78 -11.86 16.74 -32.24
CA ALA A 78 -10.66 16.20 -31.65
C ALA A 78 -10.80 16.32 -30.12
N VAL A 79 -10.93 15.19 -29.44
CA VAL A 79 -10.90 15.10 -27.97
C VAL A 79 -9.64 15.83 -27.47
N GLN A 80 -9.81 17.02 -26.87
CA GLN A 80 -8.70 17.77 -26.30
C GLN A 80 -8.22 17.11 -25.01
N VAL A 81 -6.97 16.65 -25.01
CA VAL A 81 -6.32 16.06 -23.83
C VAL A 81 -6.06 17.17 -22.79
N PRO A 82 -6.53 17.02 -21.53
CA PRO A 82 -6.21 17.94 -20.45
C PRO A 82 -4.70 18.15 -20.28
N THR A 83 -4.27 19.39 -20.15
CA THR A 83 -2.84 19.76 -20.09
C THR A 83 -2.09 19.11 -18.93
N GLN A 84 -2.79 18.80 -17.84
CA GLN A 84 -2.26 18.07 -16.67
C GLN A 84 -1.90 16.60 -16.95
N PHE A 85 -2.36 16.04 -18.07
CA PHE A 85 -2.04 14.69 -18.51
C PHE A 85 -0.91 14.66 -19.53
N LEU A 86 -0.44 15.83 -19.99
CA LEU A 86 0.63 15.96 -20.95
C LEU A 86 1.99 16.01 -20.25
N CYS A 87 2.97 15.30 -20.80
CA CYS A 87 4.36 15.37 -20.38
C CYS A 87 4.91 16.75 -20.73
N PRO A 88 5.47 17.51 -19.77
CA PRO A 88 5.99 18.85 -20.05
C PRO A 88 7.19 18.89 -21.02
N ILE A 89 7.87 17.76 -21.25
CA ILE A 89 9.00 17.65 -22.20
C ILE A 89 8.47 17.40 -23.62
N SER A 90 7.63 16.37 -23.80
CA SER A 90 7.18 15.95 -25.14
C SER A 90 5.85 16.56 -25.57
N SER A 91 5.12 17.20 -24.67
CA SER A 91 3.75 17.69 -24.86
C SER A 91 2.76 16.62 -25.32
N ARG A 92 3.08 15.34 -25.11
CA ARG A 92 2.22 14.17 -25.39
C ARG A 92 1.62 13.64 -24.10
N ILE A 93 0.49 12.92 -24.19
CA ILE A 93 -0.10 12.26 -23.02
C ILE A 93 0.93 11.35 -22.34
N MET A 94 1.03 11.43 -21.01
CA MET A 94 1.94 10.60 -20.23
C MET A 94 1.44 9.16 -20.20
N SER A 95 2.27 8.24 -20.70
CA SER A 95 1.98 6.81 -20.72
C SER A 95 2.51 6.14 -19.45
N ASP A 96 3.62 6.65 -18.90
CA ASP A 96 4.15 6.26 -17.60
C ASP A 96 4.57 7.48 -16.77
N PRO A 97 3.63 8.09 -16.01
CA PRO A 97 3.91 9.31 -15.25
C PRO A 97 4.80 9.03 -14.03
N VAL A 98 5.94 9.73 -13.95
CA VAL A 98 6.92 9.67 -12.84
C VAL A 98 7.19 11.05 -12.27
N ILE A 99 7.43 11.13 -10.97
CA ILE A 99 7.79 12.34 -10.24
C ILE A 99 9.30 12.40 -10.05
N VAL A 100 9.88 13.56 -10.34
CA VAL A 100 11.27 13.91 -10.01
C VAL A 100 11.34 14.66 -8.67
N ALA A 101 12.53 14.85 -8.11
CA ALA A 101 12.73 15.52 -6.82
C ALA A 101 12.14 16.95 -6.72
N SER A 102 11.90 17.64 -7.85
CA SER A 102 11.21 18.94 -7.89
C SER A 102 9.68 18.85 -7.72
N GLY A 103 9.12 17.65 -7.63
CA GLY A 103 7.68 17.40 -7.51
C GLY A 103 6.90 17.49 -8.84
N GLN A 104 7.58 17.73 -9.96
CA GLN A 104 6.96 17.72 -11.29
C GLN A 104 6.80 16.29 -11.82
N THR A 105 5.74 16.06 -12.58
CA THR A 105 5.45 14.76 -13.20
C THR A 105 5.79 14.81 -14.69
N TYR A 106 6.53 13.82 -15.16
CA TYR A 106 6.93 13.64 -16.55
C TYR A 106 6.56 12.24 -17.02
N ASP A 107 6.52 12.04 -18.34
CA ASP A 107 6.60 10.68 -18.86
C ASP A 107 8.01 10.13 -18.61
N ARG A 108 8.10 8.91 -18.09
CA ARG A 108 9.35 8.24 -17.72
C ARG A 108 10.41 8.33 -18.82
N ARG A 109 10.05 8.04 -20.07
CA ARG A 109 11.02 8.01 -21.18
C ARG A 109 11.64 9.37 -21.43
N CYS A 110 10.79 10.40 -21.46
CA CYS A 110 11.24 11.75 -21.74
C CYS A 110 12.20 12.27 -20.66
N ILE A 111 11.95 11.94 -19.39
CA ILE A 111 12.82 12.39 -18.30
C ILE A 111 14.09 11.53 -18.15
N GLU A 112 14.02 10.23 -18.44
CA GLU A 112 15.20 9.35 -18.51
C GLU A 112 16.15 9.78 -19.64
N GLU A 113 15.62 10.07 -20.84
CA GLU A 113 16.39 10.61 -21.95
C GLU A 113 17.02 11.96 -21.59
N TRP A 114 16.25 12.85 -20.94
CA TRP A 114 16.72 14.15 -20.48
C TRP A 114 17.93 14.03 -19.52
N PHE A 115 17.88 13.09 -18.57
CA PHE A 115 18.99 12.83 -17.66
C PHE A 115 20.17 12.14 -18.35
N SER A 116 19.92 11.23 -19.28
CA SER A 116 20.96 10.54 -20.05
C SER A 116 21.79 11.50 -20.93
N ALA A 117 21.19 12.62 -21.36
CA ALA A 117 21.86 13.70 -22.07
C ALA A 117 22.74 14.59 -21.17
N GLY A 118 22.88 14.25 -19.89
CA GLY A 118 23.74 14.96 -18.93
C GLY A 118 23.07 16.15 -18.22
N ASN A 119 21.75 16.33 -18.39
CA ASN A 119 21.03 17.44 -17.74
C ASN A 119 20.70 17.09 -16.28
N GLN A 120 21.06 17.99 -15.34
CA GLN A 120 20.74 17.85 -13.91
C GLN A 120 19.70 18.88 -13.43
N LEU A 121 19.08 19.59 -14.37
CA LEU A 121 18.02 20.56 -14.08
C LEU A 121 16.66 19.94 -14.38
N CYS A 122 15.67 20.26 -13.57
CA CYS A 122 14.27 20.01 -13.87
C CYS A 122 13.87 20.74 -15.16
N PRO A 123 13.35 20.05 -16.19
CA PRO A 123 13.02 20.66 -17.48
C PRO A 123 12.02 21.83 -17.40
N GLN A 124 11.13 21.81 -16.42
CA GLN A 124 10.04 22.79 -16.31
C GLN A 124 10.32 23.89 -15.29
N THR A 125 10.99 23.57 -14.17
CA THR A 125 11.25 24.54 -13.10
C THR A 125 12.66 25.09 -13.11
N HIS A 126 13.55 24.56 -13.96
CA HIS A 126 14.98 24.87 -14.02
C HIS A 126 15.71 24.70 -12.68
N GLN A 127 15.11 23.98 -11.72
CA GLN A 127 15.70 23.70 -10.43
C GLN A 127 16.76 22.60 -10.56
N ALA A 128 17.93 22.79 -9.93
CA ALA A 128 18.93 21.75 -9.82
C ALA A 128 18.41 20.58 -8.98
N LEU A 129 18.41 19.38 -9.57
CA LEU A 129 17.97 18.15 -8.92
C LEU A 129 19.15 17.55 -8.17
N LEU A 130 18.98 17.36 -6.85
CA LEU A 130 19.98 16.72 -5.98
C LEU A 130 20.13 15.21 -6.26
N ASP A 131 19.13 14.61 -6.92
CA ASP A 131 19.06 13.20 -7.26
C ASP A 131 18.17 13.00 -8.52
N THR A 132 18.48 11.99 -9.33
CA THR A 132 17.74 11.59 -10.54
C THR A 132 16.73 10.47 -10.27
N THR A 133 16.51 10.11 -9.00
CA THR A 133 15.48 9.13 -8.61
C THR A 133 14.10 9.49 -9.16
N LEU A 134 13.48 8.53 -9.85
CA LEU A 134 12.15 8.63 -10.45
C LEU A 134 11.14 7.84 -9.62
N ILE A 135 10.13 8.53 -9.09
CA ILE A 135 9.08 7.93 -8.26
C ILE A 135 7.81 7.74 -9.12
N PRO A 136 7.30 6.52 -9.33
CA PRO A 136 6.06 6.31 -10.09
C PRO A 136 4.86 7.09 -9.50
N ASN A 137 4.10 7.78 -10.36
CA ASN A 137 2.90 8.52 -9.98
C ASN A 137 1.64 7.75 -10.37
N HIS A 138 1.30 6.73 -9.56
CA HIS A 138 0.15 5.87 -9.79
C HIS A 138 -1.20 6.62 -9.81
N LEU A 139 -1.28 7.78 -9.12
CA LEU A 139 -2.48 8.61 -9.10
C LEU A 139 -2.72 9.26 -10.46
N VAL A 140 -1.72 9.95 -11.01
CA VAL A 140 -1.81 10.56 -12.36
C VAL A 140 -2.03 9.48 -13.41
N ARG A 141 -1.38 8.31 -13.27
CA ARG A 141 -1.61 7.16 -14.17
C ARG A 141 -3.06 6.72 -14.15
N SER A 142 -3.67 6.59 -12.97
CA SER A 142 -5.08 6.19 -12.83
C SER A 142 -6.04 7.23 -13.43
N MET A 143 -5.77 8.52 -13.21
CA MET A 143 -6.57 9.62 -13.79
C MET A 143 -6.49 9.64 -15.32
N ILE A 144 -5.30 9.40 -15.88
CA ILE A 144 -5.07 9.32 -17.33
C ILE A 144 -5.82 8.12 -17.92
N LEU A 145 -5.71 6.94 -17.31
CA LEU A 145 -6.42 5.72 -17.75
C LEU A 145 -7.94 5.89 -17.71
N GLN A 146 -8.46 6.50 -16.65
CA GLN A 146 -9.87 6.81 -16.53
C GLN A 146 -10.32 7.77 -17.63
N TRP A 147 -9.59 8.87 -17.84
CA TRP A 147 -9.89 9.83 -18.89
C TRP A 147 -9.84 9.20 -20.29
N CYS A 148 -8.87 8.33 -20.56
CA CYS A 148 -8.77 7.61 -21.83
C CYS A 148 -9.95 6.64 -22.05
N THR A 149 -10.41 5.98 -20.99
CA THR A 149 -11.58 5.09 -21.04
C THR A 149 -12.86 5.86 -21.33
N GLU A 150 -13.06 7.00 -20.67
CA GLU A 150 -14.23 7.87 -20.82
C GLU A 150 -14.29 8.53 -22.20
N ASN A 151 -13.13 8.89 -22.76
CA ASN A 151 -13.03 9.61 -24.03
C ASN A 151 -12.68 8.72 -25.23
N ARG A 152 -12.66 7.39 -25.05
CA ARG A 152 -12.23 6.39 -26.06
C ARG A 152 -10.89 6.73 -26.72
N PHE A 153 -9.98 7.31 -25.94
CA PHE A 153 -8.64 7.67 -26.39
C PHE A 153 -7.71 6.48 -26.24
N ASN A 154 -7.17 5.96 -27.34
CA ASN A 154 -6.17 4.89 -27.30
C ASN A 154 -4.82 5.49 -26.88
N LEU A 155 -4.43 5.27 -25.63
CA LEU A 155 -3.05 5.49 -25.21
C LEU A 155 -2.13 4.56 -26.01
N PRO A 156 -0.98 5.06 -26.51
CA PRO A 156 0.11 4.18 -26.88
C PRO A 156 0.37 3.24 -25.70
N PRO A 157 0.56 1.93 -25.91
CA PRO A 157 1.09 1.08 -24.86
C PRO A 157 2.31 1.79 -24.30
N ALA A 158 2.42 1.92 -22.99
CA ALA A 158 3.70 2.34 -22.42
C ALA A 158 4.71 1.30 -22.94
N GLU A 159 5.58 1.66 -23.87
CA GLU A 159 6.47 0.69 -24.51
C GLU A 159 7.63 0.28 -23.54
N ASN A 160 7.50 0.58 -22.23
CA ASN A 160 8.22 -0.08 -21.12
C ASN A 160 7.24 -0.80 -20.15
N GLN A 161 6.01 -1.06 -20.59
CA GLN A 161 5.24 -2.26 -20.26
C GLN A 161 5.49 -3.27 -21.39
N GLU A 162 6.74 -3.69 -21.56
CA GLU A 162 6.89 -5.13 -21.48
C GLU A 162 6.42 -5.45 -20.06
N GLU A 163 5.25 -6.10 -19.90
CA GLU A 163 5.22 -7.13 -18.85
C GLU A 163 6.57 -7.81 -18.98
N SER A 164 7.39 -7.80 -17.93
CA SER A 164 8.72 -8.40 -17.95
C SER A 164 8.57 -9.86 -18.37
N ASN A 165 8.51 -10.09 -19.67
CA ASN A 165 8.15 -11.35 -20.24
C ASN A 165 9.46 -12.07 -20.29
N ALA A 166 9.53 -13.11 -19.47
CA ALA A 166 10.69 -13.96 -19.42
C ALA A 166 11.13 -14.28 -20.85
N THR A 167 12.41 -14.11 -21.14
CA THR A 167 12.89 -14.34 -22.50
C THR A 167 12.61 -15.80 -22.90
N ASN A 168 12.55 -16.08 -24.20
CA ASN A 168 12.44 -17.47 -24.67
C ASN A 168 13.56 -18.37 -24.08
N SER A 169 14.72 -17.76 -23.79
CA SER A 169 15.83 -18.41 -23.10
C SER A 169 15.50 -18.74 -21.64
N ASP A 170 14.87 -17.83 -20.90
CA ASP A 170 14.44 -18.04 -19.52
C ASP A 170 13.37 -19.13 -19.41
N GLN A 171 12.40 -19.13 -20.32
CA GLN A 171 11.37 -20.16 -20.43
C GLN A 171 11.99 -21.56 -20.64
N LYS A 172 12.92 -21.69 -21.60
CA LYS A 172 13.64 -22.94 -21.85
C LYS A 172 14.48 -23.37 -20.65
N THR A 173 15.18 -22.43 -20.05
CA THR A 173 16.00 -22.67 -18.85
C THR A 173 15.11 -23.19 -17.72
N PHE A 174 13.96 -22.57 -17.48
CA PHE A 174 12.99 -23.02 -16.50
C PHE A 174 12.51 -24.45 -16.78
N ASP A 175 12.14 -24.77 -18.03
CA ASP A 175 11.69 -26.10 -18.42
C ASP A 175 12.76 -27.18 -18.19
N GLU A 176 14.01 -26.88 -18.54
CA GLU A 176 15.13 -27.79 -18.32
C GLU A 176 15.38 -28.06 -16.83
N ILE A 177 15.26 -27.02 -16.00
CA ILE A 177 15.40 -27.15 -14.54
C ILE A 177 14.24 -27.98 -14.00
N PHE A 178 13.00 -27.64 -14.35
CA PHE A 178 11.83 -28.33 -13.84
C PHE A 178 11.78 -29.79 -14.24
N LYS A 179 12.19 -30.13 -15.47
CA LYS A 179 12.35 -31.51 -15.91
C LYS A 179 13.33 -32.28 -15.03
N LYS A 180 14.43 -31.67 -14.57
CA LYS A 180 15.37 -32.30 -13.63
C LYS A 180 14.77 -32.49 -12.23
N ILE A 181 13.95 -31.55 -11.77
CA ILE A 181 13.24 -31.65 -10.48
C ILE A 181 12.22 -32.79 -10.52
N THR A 182 11.42 -32.91 -11.58
CA THR A 182 10.30 -33.85 -11.63
C THR A 182 10.64 -35.24 -12.14
N SER A 183 11.72 -35.38 -12.92
CA SER A 183 11.98 -36.61 -13.69
C SER A 183 13.35 -37.23 -13.49
N SER A 184 14.25 -36.63 -12.70
CA SER A 184 15.54 -37.27 -12.41
C SER A 184 15.33 -38.50 -11.51
N PRO A 185 16.02 -39.63 -11.75
CA PRO A 185 15.97 -40.78 -10.85
C PRO A 185 16.82 -40.59 -9.58
N LYS A 186 17.63 -39.52 -9.50
CA LYS A 186 18.57 -39.29 -8.39
C LYS A 186 18.19 -38.06 -7.58
N SER A 187 18.00 -38.24 -6.27
CA SER A 187 17.73 -37.14 -5.34
C SER A 187 18.83 -36.07 -5.30
N SER A 188 20.08 -36.42 -5.62
CA SER A 188 21.19 -35.46 -5.73
C SER A 188 21.02 -34.48 -6.89
N GLU A 189 20.57 -34.96 -8.04
CA GLU A 189 20.34 -34.15 -9.25
C GLU A 189 19.11 -33.25 -9.05
N MET A 190 18.03 -33.80 -8.48
CA MET A 190 16.84 -33.00 -8.11
C MET A 190 17.20 -31.86 -7.16
N ARG A 191 17.98 -32.15 -6.10
CA ARG A 191 18.45 -31.15 -5.14
C ARG A 191 19.26 -30.05 -5.80
N GLN A 192 20.16 -30.40 -6.72
CA GLN A 192 20.96 -29.43 -7.45
C GLN A 192 20.09 -28.55 -8.36
N ALA A 193 19.07 -29.14 -9.00
CA ALA A 193 18.11 -28.40 -9.81
C ALA A 193 17.29 -27.41 -8.97
N ILE A 194 16.82 -27.81 -7.78
CA ILE A 194 16.12 -26.91 -6.83
C ILE A 194 17.03 -25.75 -6.42
N LYS A 195 18.29 -26.02 -6.08
CA LYS A 195 19.26 -24.95 -5.76
C LYS A 195 19.50 -23.99 -6.91
N TYR A 196 19.59 -24.51 -8.13
CA TYR A 196 19.75 -23.68 -9.32
C TYR A 196 18.50 -22.83 -9.60
N LEU A 197 17.29 -23.38 -9.40
CA LEU A 197 16.05 -22.63 -9.48
C LEU A 197 15.99 -21.50 -8.45
N ARG A 198 16.40 -21.76 -7.20
CA ARG A 198 16.52 -20.73 -6.15
C ARG A 198 17.44 -19.60 -6.59
N LEU A 199 18.58 -19.93 -7.20
CA LEU A 199 19.54 -18.93 -7.68
C LEU A 199 18.98 -18.09 -8.83
N ALA A 200 18.38 -18.74 -9.84
CA ALA A 200 17.80 -18.07 -11.00
C ALA A 200 16.69 -17.08 -10.60
N THR A 201 15.76 -17.53 -9.74
CA THR A 201 14.67 -16.67 -9.22
C THR A 201 15.17 -15.54 -8.34
N LYS A 202 16.32 -15.69 -7.66
CA LYS A 202 16.91 -14.61 -6.86
C LYS A 202 17.50 -13.51 -7.75
N GLN A 203 18.20 -13.88 -8.82
CA GLN A 203 19.02 -12.97 -9.62
C GLN A 203 18.23 -12.20 -10.68
N ASN A 204 17.16 -12.77 -11.23
CA ASN A 204 16.45 -12.21 -12.37
C ASN A 204 14.96 -12.02 -12.04
N SER A 205 14.48 -10.77 -12.09
CA SER A 205 13.06 -10.44 -11.93
C SER A 205 12.20 -11.04 -13.02
N ASP A 206 12.69 -11.02 -14.26
CA ASP A 206 11.95 -11.42 -15.45
C ASP A 206 11.83 -12.96 -15.50
N PHE A 207 12.85 -13.66 -15.02
CA PHE A 207 12.78 -15.11 -14.80
C PHE A 207 11.65 -15.50 -13.82
N ARG A 208 11.25 -14.62 -12.89
CA ARG A 208 10.13 -14.91 -11.99
C ARG A 208 8.81 -14.94 -12.75
N ALA A 209 8.64 -14.10 -13.78
CA ALA A 209 7.41 -14.02 -14.56
C ALA A 209 7.09 -15.33 -15.31
N VAL A 210 8.10 -16.18 -15.56
CA VAL A 210 7.94 -17.52 -16.18
C VAL A 210 6.87 -18.36 -15.48
N LEU A 211 6.70 -18.20 -14.16
CA LEU A 211 5.73 -18.97 -13.38
C LEU A 211 4.29 -18.75 -13.88
N GLY A 212 3.96 -17.55 -14.38
CA GLY A 212 2.63 -17.22 -14.90
C GLY A 212 2.18 -18.11 -16.06
N GLU A 213 3.13 -18.58 -16.88
CA GLU A 213 2.87 -19.49 -18.00
C GLU A 213 2.83 -20.97 -17.57
N ARG A 214 3.31 -21.29 -16.37
CA ARG A 214 3.49 -22.65 -15.86
C ARG A 214 2.95 -22.78 -14.43
N PRO A 215 1.64 -22.55 -14.21
CA PRO A 215 1.06 -22.45 -12.87
C PRO A 215 1.25 -23.70 -12.01
N ASP A 216 1.23 -24.89 -12.60
CA ASP A 216 1.41 -26.17 -11.88
C ASP A 216 2.82 -26.39 -11.30
N SER A 217 3.78 -25.51 -11.61
CA SER A 217 5.18 -25.69 -11.24
C SER A 217 5.38 -25.80 -9.73
N ILE A 218 4.61 -25.05 -8.94
CA ILE A 218 4.73 -25.07 -7.48
C ILE A 218 4.28 -26.40 -6.91
N SER A 219 3.05 -26.82 -7.23
CA SER A 219 2.52 -28.14 -6.88
C SER A 219 3.49 -29.26 -7.28
N ARG A 220 3.99 -29.26 -8.52
CA ARG A 220 4.95 -30.28 -9.00
C ARG A 220 6.25 -30.29 -8.21
N MET A 221 6.80 -29.13 -7.87
CA MET A 221 8.00 -29.02 -7.03
C MET A 221 7.75 -29.57 -5.61
N ILE A 222 6.59 -29.23 -5.02
CA ILE A 222 6.20 -29.73 -3.70
C ILE A 222 6.05 -31.26 -3.73
N PHE A 223 5.40 -31.82 -4.74
CA PHE A 223 5.25 -33.27 -4.89
C PHE A 223 6.60 -33.97 -5.07
N ALA A 224 7.55 -33.37 -5.80
CA ALA A 224 8.90 -33.93 -5.96
C ALA A 224 9.66 -34.09 -4.63
N ARG A 225 9.31 -33.29 -3.61
CA ARG A 225 9.88 -33.40 -2.25
C ARG A 225 9.59 -34.76 -1.61
N SER A 226 8.50 -35.42 -1.97
CA SER A 226 8.13 -36.75 -1.46
C SER A 226 9.07 -37.86 -1.94
N THR A 227 10.03 -37.56 -2.83
CA THR A 227 11.05 -38.50 -3.28
C THR A 227 11.97 -38.92 -2.12
N PRO A 228 12.27 -40.22 -1.95
CA PRO A 228 13.23 -40.69 -0.96
C PRO A 228 14.57 -39.95 -1.06
N GLY A 229 15.03 -39.40 0.07
CA GLY A 229 16.25 -38.60 0.16
C GLY A 229 16.07 -37.07 0.04
N LEU A 230 14.88 -36.59 -0.35
CA LEU A 230 14.50 -35.16 -0.26
C LEU A 230 13.53 -34.88 0.89
N GLN A 231 12.67 -35.84 1.22
CA GLN A 231 11.53 -35.67 2.13
C GLN A 231 11.87 -35.12 3.53
N ASN A 232 13.07 -35.40 4.04
CA ASN A 232 13.51 -35.02 5.39
C ASN A 232 14.68 -34.04 5.36
N ASP A 233 14.95 -33.42 4.21
CA ASP A 233 16.09 -32.53 4.07
C ASP A 233 15.70 -31.07 4.38
N PRO A 234 16.23 -30.48 5.47
CA PRO A 234 15.88 -29.11 5.86
C PRO A 234 16.33 -28.08 4.82
N GLN A 235 17.47 -28.30 4.18
CA GLN A 235 17.98 -27.37 3.17
C GLN A 235 17.09 -27.35 1.92
N VAL A 236 16.60 -28.52 1.50
CA VAL A 236 15.66 -28.62 0.38
C VAL A 236 14.35 -27.91 0.72
N LEU A 237 13.86 -28.05 1.95
CA LEU A 237 12.68 -27.33 2.41
C LEU A 237 12.90 -25.81 2.35
N GLU A 238 14.00 -25.31 2.93
CA GLU A 238 14.32 -23.88 2.90
C GLU A 238 14.46 -23.37 1.46
N ASP A 239 15.12 -24.15 0.59
CA ASP A 239 15.28 -23.81 -0.83
C ASP A 239 13.92 -23.69 -1.53
N MET A 240 13.02 -24.65 -1.34
CA MET A 240 11.67 -24.66 -1.93
C MET A 240 10.81 -23.47 -1.43
N VAL A 241 10.82 -23.21 -0.12
CA VAL A 241 10.11 -22.05 0.44
C VAL A 241 10.69 -20.74 -0.10
N THR A 242 12.01 -20.64 -0.23
CA THR A 242 12.66 -19.44 -0.79
C THR A 242 12.31 -19.25 -2.26
N ILE A 243 12.17 -20.33 -3.03
CA ILE A 243 11.74 -20.26 -4.43
C ILE A 243 10.32 -19.67 -4.52
N ILE A 244 9.38 -20.15 -3.69
CA ILE A 244 8.02 -19.61 -3.62
C ILE A 244 8.04 -18.12 -3.22
N LEU A 245 8.85 -17.76 -2.21
CA LEU A 245 9.07 -16.36 -1.83
C LEU A 245 9.57 -15.54 -3.01
N ASN A 246 10.64 -15.97 -3.69
CA ASN A 246 11.20 -15.23 -4.82
C ASN A 246 10.16 -15.04 -5.93
N PHE A 247 9.39 -16.06 -6.27
CA PHE A 247 8.31 -15.92 -7.26
C PHE A 247 7.23 -14.94 -6.82
N SER A 248 6.86 -14.94 -5.54
CA SER A 248 5.83 -14.05 -4.98
C SER A 248 6.20 -12.56 -5.00
N LEU A 249 7.50 -12.24 -5.14
CA LEU A 249 7.96 -10.85 -5.30
C LEU A 249 7.48 -10.23 -6.61
N HIS A 250 7.12 -11.05 -7.61
CA HIS A 250 6.53 -10.57 -8.86
C HIS A 250 5.00 -10.45 -8.70
N ASP A 251 4.41 -9.32 -9.10
CA ASP A 251 2.99 -9.03 -8.86
C ASP A 251 2.04 -9.99 -9.58
N SER A 252 2.31 -10.32 -10.85
CA SER A 252 1.47 -11.26 -11.62
C SER A 252 1.44 -12.67 -11.02
N ASN A 253 2.48 -13.06 -10.29
CA ASN A 253 2.58 -14.38 -9.69
C ASN A 253 1.77 -14.52 -8.40
N LYS A 254 1.44 -13.42 -7.71
CA LYS A 254 0.74 -13.50 -6.42
C LYS A 254 -0.60 -14.22 -6.52
N LYS A 255 -1.33 -13.99 -7.61
CA LYS A 255 -2.60 -14.69 -7.89
C LYS A 255 -2.34 -16.16 -8.23
N VAL A 256 -1.37 -16.44 -9.10
CA VAL A 256 -0.99 -17.81 -9.50
C VAL A 256 -0.63 -18.66 -8.29
N ILE A 257 0.21 -18.13 -7.39
CA ILE A 257 0.63 -18.82 -6.16
C ILE A 257 -0.55 -18.97 -5.18
N GLY A 258 -1.41 -17.95 -5.06
CA GLY A 258 -2.57 -18.00 -4.18
C GLY A 258 -3.72 -18.90 -4.68
N ASP A 259 -3.74 -19.20 -5.98
CA ASP A 259 -4.68 -20.13 -6.61
C ASP A 259 -4.14 -21.56 -6.69
N ASP A 260 -2.81 -21.77 -6.54
CA ASP A 260 -2.21 -23.10 -6.42
C ASP A 260 -2.67 -23.78 -5.11
N PRO A 261 -3.23 -25.01 -5.17
CA PRO A 261 -3.86 -25.66 -4.02
C PRO A 261 -2.86 -26.09 -2.94
N GLU A 262 -1.58 -26.29 -3.30
CA GLU A 262 -0.56 -26.80 -2.39
C GLU A 262 0.33 -25.69 -1.82
N ALA A 263 0.44 -24.55 -2.51
CA ALA A 263 1.36 -23.48 -2.15
C ALA A 263 1.14 -22.93 -0.74
N ILE A 264 -0.08 -22.44 -0.42
CA ILE A 264 -0.38 -21.88 0.90
C ILE A 264 -0.31 -22.96 2.00
N PRO A 265 -0.93 -24.14 1.86
CA PRO A 265 -0.78 -25.21 2.84
C PRO A 265 0.68 -25.60 3.11
N PHE A 266 1.52 -25.67 2.07
CA PHE A 266 2.93 -25.97 2.20
C PHE A 266 3.69 -24.87 2.97
N LEU A 267 3.43 -23.59 2.69
CA LEU A 267 4.01 -22.47 3.44
C LEU A 267 3.59 -22.50 4.91
N ILE A 268 2.32 -22.80 5.21
CA ILE A 268 1.84 -22.94 6.59
C ILE A 268 2.50 -24.11 7.31
N TRP A 269 2.67 -25.25 6.62
CA TRP A 269 3.36 -26.41 7.18
C TRP A 269 4.84 -26.11 7.47
N ALA A 270 5.54 -25.45 6.53
CA ALA A 270 6.92 -25.04 6.70
C ALA A 270 7.09 -23.99 7.81
N LEU A 271 6.12 -23.09 7.96
CA LEU A 271 6.06 -22.11 9.05
C LEU A 271 5.92 -22.78 10.44
N LYS A 272 5.24 -23.92 10.53
CA LYS A 272 5.10 -24.70 11.78
C LYS A 272 6.31 -25.59 12.08
N SER A 273 6.84 -26.26 11.06
CA SER A 273 7.73 -27.42 11.22
C SER A 273 9.15 -27.21 10.71
N GLY A 274 9.40 -26.13 9.97
CA GLY A 274 10.70 -25.83 9.40
C GLY A 274 11.70 -25.32 10.42
N ASP A 275 12.96 -25.21 9.99
CA ASP A 275 13.97 -24.46 10.72
C ASP A 275 13.70 -22.95 10.67
N MET A 276 14.48 -22.17 11.41
CA MET A 276 14.25 -20.73 11.51
C MET A 276 14.32 -20.01 10.14
N GLY A 277 15.17 -20.50 9.22
CA GLY A 277 15.26 -20.00 7.86
C GLY A 277 13.98 -20.26 7.06
N SER A 278 13.50 -21.51 7.08
CA SER A 278 12.26 -21.91 6.41
C SER A 278 11.04 -21.19 7.00
N ARG A 279 10.98 -21.03 8.33
CA ARG A 279 9.89 -20.33 9.02
C ARG A 279 9.85 -18.84 8.67
N GLY A 280 11.00 -18.15 8.74
CA GLY A 280 11.10 -16.75 8.34
C GLY A 280 10.74 -16.53 6.86
N ASN A 281 11.30 -17.33 5.96
CA ASN A 281 10.99 -17.24 4.53
C ASN A 281 9.51 -17.55 4.23
N SER A 282 8.88 -18.46 4.99
CA SER A 282 7.44 -18.73 4.86
C SER A 282 6.61 -17.53 5.28
N ALA A 283 6.98 -16.87 6.39
CA ALA A 283 6.31 -15.64 6.83
C ALA A 283 6.48 -14.50 5.81
N ALA A 284 7.68 -14.33 5.26
CA ALA A 284 7.93 -13.35 4.19
C ALA A 284 7.12 -13.64 2.93
N ALA A 285 7.00 -14.91 2.52
CA ALA A 285 6.18 -15.31 1.36
C ALA A 285 4.69 -15.07 1.63
N ILE A 286 4.21 -15.34 2.84
CA ILE A 286 2.84 -15.02 3.23
C ILE A 286 2.60 -13.50 3.20
N PHE A 287 3.56 -12.70 3.68
CA PHE A 287 3.48 -11.25 3.62
C PHE A 287 3.36 -10.73 2.18
N THR A 288 4.20 -11.19 1.26
CA THR A 288 4.14 -10.75 -0.15
C THR A 288 2.83 -11.17 -0.83
N LEU A 289 2.38 -12.41 -0.60
CA LEU A 289 1.12 -12.93 -1.15
C LEU A 289 -0.10 -12.19 -0.61
N SER A 290 -0.05 -11.76 0.65
CA SER A 290 -1.12 -11.01 1.30
C SER A 290 -1.33 -9.60 0.72
N ALA A 291 -0.49 -9.12 -0.21
CA ALA A 291 -0.76 -7.89 -0.93
C ALA A 291 -2.10 -7.94 -1.71
N LEU A 292 -2.51 -9.12 -2.19
CA LEU A 292 -3.82 -9.32 -2.81
C LEU A 292 -4.90 -9.68 -1.77
N ASP A 293 -6.04 -9.00 -1.80
CA ASP A 293 -7.15 -9.25 -0.86
C ASP A 293 -7.69 -10.67 -0.94
N SER A 294 -7.82 -11.23 -2.16
CA SER A 294 -8.23 -12.63 -2.36
C SER A 294 -7.31 -13.63 -1.67
N ASN A 295 -6.03 -13.31 -1.54
CA ASN A 295 -5.08 -14.16 -0.84
C ASN A 295 -5.17 -13.98 0.67
N LYS A 296 -5.47 -12.77 1.18
CA LYS A 296 -5.63 -12.52 2.61
C LYS A 296 -6.72 -13.40 3.23
N GLU A 297 -7.84 -13.54 2.52
CA GLU A 297 -8.96 -14.38 2.95
C GLU A 297 -8.54 -15.86 3.02
N LYS A 298 -8.06 -16.41 1.90
CA LYS A 298 -7.59 -17.81 1.79
C LYS A 298 -6.53 -18.17 2.84
N ILE A 299 -5.50 -17.33 2.99
CA ILE A 299 -4.41 -17.54 3.94
C ILE A 299 -4.93 -17.56 5.38
N GLY A 300 -5.88 -16.66 5.69
CA GLY A 300 -6.53 -16.61 6.99
C GLY A 300 -7.39 -17.85 7.29
N GLU A 301 -8.18 -18.30 6.32
CA GLU A 301 -9.04 -19.48 6.42
C GLU A 301 -8.25 -20.78 6.57
N LEU A 302 -7.11 -20.91 5.88
CA LEU A 302 -6.21 -22.04 6.00
C LEU A 302 -5.43 -22.06 7.33
N GLY A 303 -5.62 -21.06 8.20
CA GLY A 303 -5.10 -21.06 9.56
C GLY A 303 -3.64 -20.62 9.68
N ALA A 304 -3.15 -19.76 8.77
CA ALA A 304 -1.77 -19.26 8.82
C ALA A 304 -1.49 -18.36 10.04
N ILE A 305 -2.52 -17.72 10.60
CA ILE A 305 -2.37 -16.70 11.64
C ILE A 305 -1.74 -17.27 12.93
N GLY A 306 -2.20 -18.43 13.42
CA GLY A 306 -1.64 -19.03 14.64
C GLY A 306 -0.11 -19.29 14.56
N PRO A 307 0.38 -19.97 13.51
CA PRO A 307 1.82 -20.16 13.29
C PRO A 307 2.62 -18.86 13.13
N LEU A 308 2.02 -17.82 12.54
CA LEU A 308 2.66 -16.50 12.47
C LEU A 308 2.77 -15.87 13.87
N VAL A 309 1.74 -15.99 14.70
CA VAL A 309 1.77 -15.51 16.10
C VAL A 309 2.84 -16.26 16.89
N ASP A 310 2.95 -17.58 16.74
CA ASP A 310 4.02 -18.37 17.36
C ASP A 310 5.41 -17.92 16.89
N LEU A 311 5.59 -17.63 15.58
CA LEU A 311 6.85 -17.11 15.07
C LEU A 311 7.17 -15.71 15.60
N LEU A 312 6.18 -14.86 15.81
CA LEU A 312 6.35 -13.54 16.43
C LEU A 312 6.81 -13.65 17.90
N ASP A 313 6.35 -14.69 18.60
CA ASP A 313 6.70 -14.93 19.99
C ASP A 313 8.09 -15.58 20.13
N ASN A 314 8.35 -16.63 19.37
CA ASN A 314 9.50 -17.53 19.57
C ASN A 314 10.60 -17.39 18.50
N GLY A 315 10.39 -16.57 17.46
CA GLY A 315 11.34 -16.38 16.37
C GLY A 315 12.57 -15.55 16.74
N ASN A 316 13.60 -15.62 15.88
CA ASN A 316 14.68 -14.63 15.93
C ASN A 316 14.19 -13.26 15.43
N ILE A 317 14.96 -12.19 15.65
CA ILE A 317 14.54 -10.80 15.35
C ILE A 317 14.09 -10.63 13.89
N ILE A 318 14.74 -11.30 12.93
CA ILE A 318 14.39 -11.21 11.51
C ILE A 318 13.04 -11.90 11.27
N ALA A 319 12.89 -13.13 11.74
CA ALA A 319 11.65 -13.89 11.59
C ALA A 319 10.46 -13.24 12.31
N LYS A 320 10.68 -12.60 13.46
CA LYS A 320 9.65 -11.82 14.16
C LYS A 320 9.18 -10.63 13.33
N LYS A 321 10.10 -9.92 12.65
CA LYS A 321 9.75 -8.80 11.75
C LYS A 321 8.92 -9.26 10.55
N ASP A 322 9.30 -10.38 9.95
CA ASP A 322 8.55 -10.97 8.83
C ASP A 322 7.15 -11.43 9.29
N ALA A 323 7.07 -12.10 10.44
CA ALA A 323 5.81 -12.51 11.05
C ALA A 323 4.89 -11.32 11.36
N ALA A 324 5.42 -10.26 11.98
CA ALA A 324 4.66 -9.05 12.28
C ALA A 324 4.12 -8.38 11.00
N SER A 325 4.95 -8.29 9.95
CA SER A 325 4.54 -7.70 8.67
C SER A 325 3.43 -8.53 8.01
N ALA A 326 3.56 -9.86 8.01
CA ALA A 326 2.55 -10.78 7.51
C ALA A 326 1.22 -10.63 8.28
N ILE A 327 1.27 -10.66 9.61
CA ILE A 327 0.08 -10.51 10.47
C ILE A 327 -0.61 -9.16 10.22
N PHE A 328 0.17 -8.07 10.16
CA PHE A 328 -0.37 -6.73 9.92
C PHE A 328 -1.12 -6.67 8.59
N ASN A 329 -0.52 -7.13 7.49
CA ASN A 329 -1.17 -7.11 6.18
C ASN A 329 -2.40 -8.02 6.13
N LEU A 330 -2.33 -9.23 6.71
CA LEU A 330 -3.48 -10.13 6.78
C LEU A 330 -4.64 -9.51 7.55
N CYS A 331 -4.36 -8.80 8.64
CA CYS A 331 -5.37 -8.14 9.48
C CYS A 331 -5.93 -6.84 8.89
N LEU A 332 -5.45 -6.39 7.72
CA LEU A 332 -6.17 -5.36 6.96
C LEU A 332 -7.55 -5.88 6.52
N LEU A 333 -7.69 -7.20 6.32
CA LEU A 333 -8.97 -7.87 6.17
C LEU A 333 -9.62 -8.06 7.55
N HIS A 334 -10.89 -7.66 7.69
CA HIS A 334 -11.58 -7.59 8.98
C HIS A 334 -11.74 -8.95 9.66
N GLU A 335 -12.02 -10.01 8.91
CA GLU A 335 -12.22 -11.39 9.38
C GLU A 335 -10.95 -11.92 10.05
N ASN A 336 -9.78 -11.53 9.53
CA ASN A 336 -8.48 -11.92 10.06
C ASN A 336 -8.17 -11.25 11.41
N LYS A 337 -8.78 -10.10 11.72
CA LYS A 337 -8.62 -9.46 13.03
C LYS A 337 -9.12 -10.36 14.15
N SER A 338 -10.32 -10.94 14.00
CA SER A 338 -10.87 -11.88 15.00
C SER A 338 -10.02 -13.15 15.09
N ARG A 339 -9.55 -13.68 13.96
CA ARG A 339 -8.65 -14.84 13.94
C ARG A 339 -7.35 -14.55 14.68
N ALA A 340 -6.72 -13.39 14.49
CA ALA A 340 -5.51 -12.98 15.20
C ALA A 340 -5.74 -12.85 16.70
N THR A 341 -6.84 -12.20 17.11
CA THR A 341 -7.24 -12.09 18.52
C THR A 341 -7.38 -13.46 19.18
N LYS A 342 -8.10 -14.40 18.55
CA LYS A 342 -8.28 -15.76 19.06
C LYS A 342 -6.99 -16.57 19.19
N ASN A 343 -5.95 -16.20 18.44
CA ASN A 343 -4.64 -16.83 18.49
C ASN A 343 -3.68 -16.12 19.48
N GLY A 344 -4.15 -15.18 20.30
CA GLY A 344 -3.34 -14.56 21.37
C GLY A 344 -2.39 -13.46 20.89
N ILE A 345 -2.67 -12.83 19.74
CA ILE A 345 -1.79 -11.77 19.19
C ILE A 345 -1.60 -10.59 20.15
N VAL A 346 -2.60 -10.27 20.98
CA VAL A 346 -2.52 -9.13 21.91
C VAL A 346 -1.44 -9.39 22.95
N ASP A 347 -1.46 -10.55 23.60
CA ASP A 347 -0.50 -10.93 24.63
C ASP A 347 0.93 -10.98 24.07
N VAL A 348 1.10 -11.56 22.87
CA VAL A 348 2.40 -11.65 22.20
C VAL A 348 2.93 -10.26 21.83
N ALA A 349 2.08 -9.39 21.27
CA ALA A 349 2.48 -8.04 20.90
C ALA A 349 2.81 -7.18 22.14
N MET A 350 2.04 -7.31 23.22
CA MET A 350 2.31 -6.61 24.48
C MET A 350 3.65 -7.04 25.09
N ARG A 351 3.94 -8.34 25.16
CA ARG A 351 5.24 -8.85 25.62
C ARG A 351 6.40 -8.39 24.73
N ALA A 352 6.23 -8.42 23.41
CA ALA A 352 7.25 -7.96 22.47
C ALA A 352 7.58 -6.46 22.60
N ILE A 353 6.62 -5.64 23.05
CA ILE A 353 6.86 -4.23 23.38
C ILE A 353 7.61 -4.10 24.71
N ASP A 354 7.21 -4.85 25.74
CA ASP A 354 7.85 -4.79 27.05
C ASP A 354 9.32 -5.25 26.99
N ASP A 355 9.59 -6.32 26.24
CA ASP A 355 10.93 -6.86 25.99
C ASP A 355 11.83 -5.95 25.12
N GLN A 356 11.29 -4.86 24.55
CA GLN A 356 11.99 -3.95 23.62
C GLN A 356 12.53 -4.61 22.34
N LEU A 357 12.02 -5.80 21.96
CA LEU A 357 12.54 -6.57 20.83
C LEU A 357 11.87 -6.25 19.49
N LEU A 358 10.59 -5.87 19.49
CA LEU A 358 9.83 -5.55 18.27
C LEU A 358 8.73 -4.52 18.55
N VAL A 359 9.12 -3.37 19.11
CA VAL A 359 8.18 -2.32 19.54
C VAL A 359 7.34 -1.81 18.35
N ASP A 360 7.99 -1.38 17.27
CA ASP A 360 7.33 -0.72 16.13
C ASP A 360 6.26 -1.61 15.46
N GLY A 361 6.62 -2.86 15.15
CA GLY A 361 5.72 -3.82 14.51
C GLY A 361 4.56 -4.22 15.41
N SER A 362 4.83 -4.43 16.70
CA SER A 362 3.81 -4.80 17.69
C SER A 362 2.82 -3.66 17.92
N LEU A 363 3.31 -2.42 18.04
CA LEU A 363 2.45 -1.24 18.13
C LEU A 363 1.57 -1.06 16.89
N ALA A 364 2.10 -1.31 15.69
CA ALA A 364 1.32 -1.24 14.45
C ALA A 364 0.17 -2.27 14.44
N ILE A 365 0.44 -3.51 14.87
CA ILE A 365 -0.58 -4.56 14.98
C ILE A 365 -1.64 -4.18 16.02
N LEU A 366 -1.25 -3.75 17.22
CA LEU A 366 -2.19 -3.33 18.25
C LEU A 366 -3.04 -2.13 17.79
N ALA A 367 -2.43 -1.14 17.13
CA ALA A 367 -3.15 0.00 16.58
C ALA A 367 -4.19 -0.42 15.53
N LEU A 368 -3.88 -1.39 14.67
CA LEU A 368 -4.81 -1.95 13.69
C LEU A 368 -6.00 -2.68 14.33
N LEU A 369 -5.75 -3.42 15.42
CA LEU A 369 -6.75 -4.21 16.13
C LEU A 369 -7.58 -3.40 17.14
N SER A 370 -7.06 -2.26 17.62
CA SER A 370 -7.67 -1.40 18.67
C SER A 370 -9.03 -0.78 18.32
N SER A 371 -9.53 -0.99 17.10
CA SER A 371 -10.91 -0.67 16.74
C SER A 371 -11.95 -1.60 17.39
N ASN A 372 -11.54 -2.76 17.89
CA ASN A 372 -12.40 -3.71 18.61
C ASN A 372 -12.31 -3.50 20.13
N HIS A 373 -13.47 -3.39 20.79
CA HIS A 373 -13.59 -3.21 22.25
C HIS A 373 -12.92 -4.34 23.05
N GLU A 374 -13.15 -5.60 22.67
CA GLU A 374 -12.58 -6.77 23.33
C GLU A 374 -11.04 -6.70 23.34
N VAL A 375 -10.45 -6.32 22.20
CA VAL A 375 -9.01 -6.12 22.07
C VAL A 375 -8.52 -5.01 22.99
N VAL A 376 -9.26 -3.90 23.08
CA VAL A 376 -8.89 -2.79 23.97
C VAL A 376 -8.93 -3.22 25.43
N GLU A 377 -9.92 -4.00 25.85
CA GLU A 377 -9.99 -4.56 27.21
C GLU A 377 -8.76 -5.43 27.51
N MET A 378 -8.42 -6.37 26.63
CA MET A 378 -7.20 -7.18 26.78
C MET A 378 -5.94 -6.31 26.88
N ILE A 379 -5.78 -5.31 26.00
CA ILE A 379 -4.62 -4.39 26.08
C ILE A 379 -4.58 -3.68 27.44
N THR A 380 -5.74 -3.28 28.00
CA THR A 380 -5.77 -2.61 29.31
C THR A 380 -5.44 -3.54 30.48
N GLU A 381 -5.76 -4.83 30.39
CA GLU A 381 -5.40 -5.85 31.38
C GLU A 381 -3.88 -6.10 31.41
N PHE A 382 -3.20 -5.92 30.28
CA PHE A 382 -1.74 -6.00 30.15
C PHE A 382 -1.00 -4.67 30.43
N ASP A 383 -1.54 -3.81 31.30
CA ASP A 383 -0.97 -2.48 31.61
C ASP A 383 -0.71 -1.61 30.35
N GLY A 384 -1.48 -1.84 29.29
CA GLY A 384 -1.25 -1.20 28.00
C GLY A 384 -1.36 0.32 28.02
N THR A 385 -2.09 0.91 28.97
CA THR A 385 -2.17 2.37 29.12
C THR A 385 -0.79 2.96 29.44
N ALA A 386 -0.10 2.42 30.44
CA ALA A 386 1.24 2.84 30.82
C ALA A 386 2.26 2.56 29.71
N CYS A 387 2.14 1.41 29.05
CA CYS A 387 2.98 1.02 27.92
C CYS A 387 2.86 2.03 26.75
N MET A 388 1.64 2.40 26.35
CA MET A 388 1.45 3.37 25.26
C MET A 388 1.97 4.77 25.64
N LEU A 389 1.75 5.21 26.88
CA LEU A 389 2.29 6.49 27.37
C LEU A 389 3.83 6.52 27.33
N ARG A 390 4.46 5.43 27.78
CA ARG A 390 5.92 5.24 27.69
C ARG A 390 6.41 5.32 26.25
N ALA A 391 5.78 4.58 25.34
CA ALA A 391 6.12 4.60 23.92
C ALA A 391 5.99 5.98 23.27
N ILE A 392 4.97 6.77 23.64
CA ILE A 392 4.80 8.15 23.15
C ILE A 392 5.95 9.06 23.63
N ARG A 393 6.40 8.89 24.88
CA ARG A 393 7.49 9.67 25.46
C ARG A 393 8.85 9.30 24.88
N GLU A 394 9.18 8.01 24.94
CA GLU A 394 10.55 7.52 24.83
C GLU A 394 10.95 7.13 23.40
N SER A 395 9.99 6.79 22.53
CA SER A 395 10.31 6.42 21.15
C SER A 395 10.93 7.60 20.39
N GLU A 396 11.94 7.34 19.57
CA GLU A 396 12.43 8.32 18.59
C GLU A 396 11.68 8.21 17.26
N CYS A 397 11.02 7.08 17.01
CA CYS A 397 10.27 6.81 15.80
C CYS A 397 8.88 7.47 15.83
N SER A 398 8.61 8.35 14.87
CA SER A 398 7.33 9.06 14.73
C SER A 398 6.14 8.11 14.49
N ARG A 399 6.36 7.02 13.73
CA ARG A 399 5.34 6.00 13.48
C ARG A 399 4.97 5.22 14.74
N SER A 400 5.93 4.94 15.61
CA SER A 400 5.68 4.24 16.88
C SER A 400 4.90 5.12 17.84
N LYS A 401 5.21 6.42 17.92
CA LYS A 401 4.36 7.39 18.66
C LYS A 401 2.95 7.48 18.08
N GLU A 402 2.82 7.49 16.75
CA GLU A 402 1.53 7.49 16.06
C GLU A 402 0.69 6.25 16.42
N ASN A 403 1.28 5.06 16.33
CA ASN A 403 0.59 3.81 16.64
C ASN A 403 0.22 3.73 18.13
N ALA A 404 1.13 4.13 19.02
CA ALA A 404 0.87 4.15 20.45
C ALA A 404 -0.29 5.09 20.82
N VAL A 405 -0.35 6.31 20.24
CA VAL A 405 -1.46 7.24 20.50
C VAL A 405 -2.78 6.77 19.88
N VAL A 406 -2.75 5.99 18.79
CA VAL A 406 -3.95 5.36 18.23
C VAL A 406 -4.54 4.36 19.23
N VAL A 407 -3.72 3.48 19.80
CA VAL A 407 -4.16 2.53 20.83
C VAL A 407 -4.65 3.26 22.08
N LEU A 408 -3.89 4.25 22.55
CA LEU A 408 -4.25 5.04 23.72
C LEU A 408 -5.57 5.81 23.53
N PHE A 409 -5.81 6.32 22.32
CA PHE A 409 -7.08 6.95 21.97
C PHE A 409 -8.23 5.96 22.11
N ALA A 410 -8.09 4.74 21.59
CA ALA A 410 -9.13 3.72 21.71
C ALA A 410 -9.42 3.39 23.18
N ILE A 411 -8.39 3.13 23.98
CA ILE A 411 -8.50 2.92 25.44
C ILE A 411 -9.30 4.06 26.10
N CYS A 412 -8.93 5.31 25.82
CA CYS A 412 -9.56 6.49 26.40
C CYS A 412 -11.03 6.69 25.99
N MET A 413 -11.41 6.24 24.79
CA MET A 413 -12.79 6.34 24.32
C MET A 413 -13.70 5.30 24.96
N PHE A 414 -13.18 4.12 25.26
CA PHE A 414 -13.96 3.03 25.86
C PHE A 414 -13.93 3.04 27.39
N ASN A 415 -12.81 3.45 28.02
CA ASN A 415 -12.63 3.38 29.47
C ASN A 415 -12.40 4.76 30.12
N ARG A 416 -13.42 5.26 30.83
CA ARG A 416 -13.36 6.56 31.54
C ARG A 416 -12.35 6.59 32.68
N MET A 417 -12.05 5.46 33.32
CA MET A 417 -11.07 5.42 34.40
C MET A 417 -9.65 5.55 33.85
N LYS A 418 -9.36 4.85 32.75
CA LYS A 418 -8.07 5.00 32.03
C LYS A 418 -7.87 6.39 31.46
N LEU A 419 -8.93 7.06 31.00
CA LEU A 419 -8.83 8.47 30.61
C LEU A 419 -8.36 9.39 31.76
N LYS A 420 -8.75 9.13 33.02
CA LYS A 420 -8.26 9.91 34.17
C LYS A 420 -6.78 9.65 34.45
N GLU A 421 -6.35 8.39 34.31
CA GLU A 421 -4.95 8.00 34.44
C GLU A 421 -4.07 8.76 33.42
N VAL A 422 -4.52 8.80 32.16
CA VAL A 422 -3.86 9.57 31.09
C VAL A 422 -3.89 11.07 31.38
N GLU A 423 -4.96 11.60 31.98
CA GLU A 423 -5.04 13.03 32.34
C GLU A 423 -4.00 13.40 33.42
N VAL A 424 -3.74 12.49 34.35
CA VAL A 424 -2.69 12.69 35.38
C VAL A 424 -1.30 12.65 34.74
N ASP A 425 -1.03 11.66 33.89
CA ASP A 425 0.26 11.56 33.18
C ASP A 425 0.51 12.80 32.30
N GLU A 426 -0.51 13.26 31.59
CA GLU A 426 -0.40 14.42 30.70
C GLU A 426 -0.11 15.73 31.45
N LYS A 427 -0.65 15.92 32.66
CA LYS A 427 -0.33 17.08 33.50
C LYS A 427 1.14 17.11 33.93
N ILE A 428 1.77 15.95 34.04
CA ILE A 428 3.17 15.81 34.45
C ILE A 428 4.10 15.94 33.23
N ASN A 429 3.77 15.24 32.14
CA ASN A 429 4.69 15.02 31.02
C ASN A 429 4.39 15.84 29.77
N GLY A 430 3.17 16.38 29.60
CA GLY A 430 2.77 17.19 28.43
C GLY A 430 2.96 16.50 27.06
N SER A 431 3.02 15.17 27.04
CA SER A 431 3.48 14.40 25.88
C SER A 431 2.44 14.35 24.77
N LEU A 432 1.16 14.31 25.11
CA LEU A 432 0.06 14.40 24.14
C LEU A 432 -0.06 15.81 23.58
N ALA A 433 0.14 16.85 24.40
CA ALA A 433 0.16 18.24 23.93
C ALA A 433 1.31 18.50 22.95
N LEU A 434 2.49 17.94 23.20
CA LEU A 434 3.60 17.99 22.25
C LEU A 434 3.26 17.23 20.96
N LEU A 435 2.74 16.01 21.08
CA LEU A 435 2.38 15.19 19.93
C LEU A 435 1.24 15.83 19.09
N ALA A 436 0.33 16.56 19.72
CA ALA A 436 -0.71 17.33 19.05
C ALA A 436 -0.16 18.48 18.19
N GLN A 437 1.02 19.01 18.53
CA GLN A 437 1.67 20.12 17.82
C GLN A 437 2.61 19.61 16.73
N SER A 438 3.49 18.65 17.04
CA SER A 438 4.60 18.23 16.19
C SER A 438 4.48 16.82 15.61
N GLY A 439 3.45 16.06 15.99
CA GLY A 439 3.25 14.71 15.50
C GLY A 439 2.84 14.63 14.03
N THR A 440 2.76 13.42 13.51
CA THR A 440 2.18 13.14 12.19
C THR A 440 0.71 13.56 12.13
N SER A 441 0.15 13.70 10.92
CA SER A 441 -1.27 14.07 10.74
C SER A 441 -2.25 13.13 11.46
N ARG A 442 -1.97 11.83 11.53
CA ARG A 442 -2.79 10.89 12.30
C ARG A 442 -2.54 10.99 13.80
N ALA A 443 -1.29 11.10 14.24
CA ALA A 443 -0.96 11.25 15.66
C ALA A 443 -1.57 12.52 16.25
N ARG A 444 -1.46 13.65 15.56
CA ARG A 444 -2.05 14.94 15.99
C ARG A 444 -3.55 14.82 16.20
N ARG A 445 -4.29 14.30 15.22
CA ARG A 445 -5.75 14.14 15.32
C ARG A 445 -6.15 13.28 16.53
N LYS A 446 -5.43 12.19 16.79
CA LYS A 446 -5.72 11.30 17.93
C LYS A 446 -5.35 11.96 19.26
N ALA A 447 -4.18 12.60 19.36
CA ALA A 447 -3.77 13.33 20.56
C ALA A 447 -4.76 14.46 20.91
N VAL A 448 -5.13 15.29 19.93
CA VAL A 448 -6.15 16.35 20.09
C VAL A 448 -7.48 15.76 20.58
N GLY A 449 -7.94 14.67 19.97
CA GLY A 449 -9.18 14.03 20.37
C GLY A 449 -9.17 13.51 21.83
N ILE A 450 -8.04 13.01 22.32
CA ILE A 450 -7.87 12.65 23.75
C ILE A 450 -7.95 13.90 24.62
N LEU A 451 -7.19 14.95 24.29
CA LEU A 451 -7.13 16.21 25.06
C LEU A 451 -8.51 16.90 25.12
N GLU A 452 -9.26 16.92 24.03
CA GLU A 452 -10.62 17.44 24.01
C GLU A 452 -11.57 16.63 24.89
N LYS A 453 -11.44 15.30 24.87
CA LYS A 453 -12.25 14.40 25.72
C LYS A 453 -12.00 14.66 27.21
N MET A 454 -10.74 14.91 27.60
CA MET A 454 -10.39 15.31 28.96
C MET A 454 -11.06 16.63 29.35
N LYS A 455 -10.97 17.66 28.49
CA LYS A 455 -11.59 18.98 28.74
C LYS A 455 -13.10 18.89 28.93
N ARG A 456 -13.81 18.10 28.10
CA ARG A 456 -15.26 17.90 28.24
C ARG A 456 -15.64 17.20 29.55
N ASN A 457 -14.84 16.22 29.99
CA ASN A 457 -15.07 15.56 31.28
C ASN A 457 -14.84 16.49 32.48
N MET A 458 -13.94 17.46 32.38
CA MET A 458 -13.76 18.50 33.41
C MET A 458 -14.98 19.43 33.51
N HIS A 459 -15.51 19.88 32.37
CA HIS A 459 -16.68 20.77 32.34
C HIS A 459 -17.94 20.10 32.88
N ASN A 460 -18.15 18.81 32.60
CA ASN A 460 -19.31 18.07 33.14
C ASN A 460 -19.23 17.89 34.67
N ARG A 461 -18.04 17.88 35.28
CA ARG A 461 -17.91 17.85 36.74
C ARG A 461 -18.28 19.17 37.40
N HIS A 462 -18.01 20.30 36.75
CA HIS A 462 -18.37 21.63 37.26
C HIS A 462 -19.86 21.96 37.13
N LEU A 463 -20.61 21.27 36.26
CA LEU A 463 -22.06 21.42 36.10
C LEU A 463 -22.89 20.46 36.97
N SER A 464 -22.23 19.52 37.67
CA SER A 464 -22.88 18.48 38.49
C SER A 464 -22.72 18.69 40.00
N CYS A 465 -22.16 19.83 40.42
CA CYS A 465 -21.98 20.22 41.83
C CYS A 465 -22.93 21.35 42.21
#